data_AF-A0A1H7S944-F1
#
_entry.id   AF-A0A1H7S944-F1
#
_cell.length_a   1.000
_cell.length_b   1.000
_cell.length_c   1.000
_cell.angle_alpha   90.00
_cell.angle_beta   90.00
_cell.angle_gamma   90.00
#
_symmetry.space_group_name_H-M   'P 1'
#
loop_
_entity.id
_entity.type
_entity.pdbx_description
1 polymer ?
#
loop_
_entity_poly.entity_id
_entity_poly.type
_entity_poly.pdbx_seq_one_letter_code
_entity_poly.pdbx_strand_id
1 'polypeptide(L)'
;MKHVLCRVTVAAVVALAATAAPAVSAAAEPPPEIGAGDDWEIAVFLCTPSAYDCHKRYATAEQRRDVERFLKGTPEVTQVRHVSRASAYASFRKEFAGRKAVLAGVRARDLPESFRVRVSGVADRGRIRALANRRPGVGVAVDQSESHAGATAISEWWDMSLFLCMKDSALPACLRGRGKANKKAVTAEEKKAIAAAIESIPEVESYEYEDQATAYRNFVEANPDKQELISVTKVSDMPESFRLTLRPQADWAAPRRRLARMPGVASMSDKKCNLLTLRLWSEYGLHGPRSGTEGCP
;
A
#
# COMPACT_ATOMS: atom_id res chain seq x y z
N MET A 1 -83.37 -17.88 41.25
CA MET A 1 -83.36 -18.33 39.84
C MET A 1 -81.90 -18.55 39.45
N LYS A 2 -81.48 -19.81 39.21
CA LYS A 2 -81.04 -20.30 37.88
C LYS A 2 -79.75 -19.59 37.39
N HIS A 3 -78.59 -20.19 37.13
CA HIS A 3 -78.10 -21.56 36.98
C HIS A 3 -76.56 -21.53 37.11
N VAL A 4 -75.98 -22.63 37.60
CA VAL A 4 -74.58 -23.02 37.32
C VAL A 4 -74.44 -23.27 35.81
N LEU A 5 -73.33 -22.86 35.18
CA LEU A 5 -72.76 -23.62 34.07
C LEU A 5 -71.28 -23.24 33.82
N CYS A 6 -70.40 -24.22 34.03
CA CYS A 6 -69.09 -24.29 33.40
C CYS A 6 -69.19 -24.06 31.89
N ARG A 7 -68.33 -23.20 31.34
CA ARG A 7 -67.95 -23.28 29.92
C ARG A 7 -66.44 -23.22 29.78
N VAL A 8 -65.94 -24.38 29.38
CA VAL A 8 -64.68 -24.69 28.71
C VAL A 8 -64.22 -23.55 27.80
N THR A 9 -63.04 -23.01 28.03
CA THR A 9 -62.29 -22.27 27.01
C THR A 9 -61.36 -23.23 26.28
N VAL A 10 -61.63 -23.35 24.99
CA VAL A 10 -60.90 -24.15 24.01
C VAL A 10 -59.57 -23.47 23.68
N ALA A 11 -58.59 -24.34 23.44
CA ALA A 11 -57.22 -24.12 23.01
C ALA A 11 -56.99 -22.99 22.01
N ALA A 12 -55.86 -22.30 22.22
CA ALA A 12 -54.94 -21.93 21.16
C ALA A 12 -53.54 -21.83 21.77
N VAL A 13 -52.89 -22.99 21.95
CA VAL A 13 -51.43 -23.02 22.16
C VAL A 13 -50.81 -22.68 20.82
N VAL A 14 -50.54 -21.39 20.61
CA VAL A 14 -49.67 -20.95 19.52
C VAL A 14 -48.26 -21.37 19.93
N ALA A 15 -47.86 -22.56 19.49
CA ALA A 15 -46.46 -22.95 19.49
C ALA A 15 -45.74 -22.03 18.51
N LEU A 16 -45.20 -20.91 19.01
CA LEU A 16 -44.11 -20.23 18.32
C LEU A 16 -42.93 -21.21 18.35
N ALA A 17 -42.81 -21.99 17.29
CA ALA A 17 -41.55 -22.60 16.92
C ALA A 17 -40.57 -21.45 16.67
N ALA A 18 -39.86 -21.04 17.72
CA ALA A 18 -38.65 -20.27 17.57
C ALA A 18 -37.65 -21.18 16.86
N THR A 19 -37.67 -21.17 15.54
CA THR A 19 -36.52 -21.60 14.76
C THR A 19 -35.41 -20.62 15.10
N ALA A 20 -34.64 -20.96 16.12
CA ALA A 20 -33.34 -20.38 16.34
C ALA A 20 -32.51 -20.74 15.10
N ALA A 21 -32.54 -19.86 14.10
CA ALA A 21 -31.49 -19.83 13.11
C ALA A 21 -30.19 -19.67 13.91
N PRO A 22 -29.19 -20.54 13.73
CA PRO A 22 -27.91 -20.27 14.32
C PRO A 22 -27.48 -18.92 13.74
N ALA A 23 -27.39 -17.92 14.61
CA ALA A 23 -26.67 -16.70 14.31
C ALA A 23 -25.23 -17.13 14.10
N VAL A 24 -24.90 -17.50 12.86
CA VAL A 24 -23.53 -17.50 12.39
C VAL A 24 -23.16 -16.04 12.46
N SER A 25 -22.61 -15.65 13.61
CA SER A 25 -21.85 -14.42 13.71
C SER A 25 -20.86 -14.50 12.57
N ALA A 26 -21.07 -13.69 11.53
CA ALA A 26 -20.02 -13.33 10.61
C ALA A 26 -19.02 -12.52 11.44
N ALA A 27 -18.26 -13.23 12.29
CA ALA A 27 -16.98 -12.77 12.73
C ALA A 27 -16.27 -12.38 11.43
N ALA A 28 -15.94 -11.10 11.30
CA ALA A 28 -15.07 -10.63 10.24
C ALA A 28 -13.92 -11.63 10.16
N GLU A 29 -13.79 -12.31 9.02
CA GLU A 29 -12.65 -13.18 8.79
C GLU A 29 -11.41 -12.30 9.06
N PRO A 30 -10.54 -12.69 10.02
CA PRO A 30 -9.31 -11.94 10.21
C PRO A 30 -8.60 -11.87 8.85
N PRO A 31 -7.94 -10.74 8.53
CA PRO A 31 -7.19 -10.62 7.29
C PRO A 31 -6.33 -11.87 7.12
N PRO A 32 -6.22 -12.43 5.90
CA PRO A 32 -5.55 -13.71 5.70
C PRO A 32 -4.19 -13.67 6.38
N GLU A 33 -4.02 -14.52 7.39
CA GLU A 33 -2.75 -14.67 8.09
C GLU A 33 -1.71 -15.08 7.06
N ILE A 34 -0.90 -14.12 6.67
CA ILE A 34 0.44 -14.39 6.20
C ILE A 34 1.14 -14.87 7.45
N GLY A 35 1.34 -16.19 7.54
CA GLY A 35 1.70 -16.87 8.77
C GLY A 35 2.64 -16.04 9.63
N ALA A 36 2.19 -15.73 10.85
CA ALA A 36 2.95 -15.07 11.90
C ALA A 36 4.10 -15.97 12.40
N GLY A 37 5.02 -16.32 11.50
CA GLY A 37 6.05 -17.32 11.78
C GLY A 37 7.19 -17.35 10.78
N ASP A 38 7.48 -16.26 10.07
CA ASP A 38 8.64 -16.25 9.17
C ASP A 38 9.26 -14.86 9.05
N ASP A 39 9.75 -14.32 10.18
CA ASP A 39 10.54 -13.09 10.24
C ASP A 39 11.84 -13.28 9.44
N TRP A 40 11.81 -12.93 8.16
CA TRP A 40 12.97 -12.85 7.29
C TRP A 40 13.26 -11.36 7.10
N GLU A 41 14.44 -10.89 7.51
CA GLU A 41 14.73 -9.46 7.45
C GLU A 41 15.09 -9.02 6.03
N ILE A 42 15.71 -9.88 5.22
CA ILE A 42 16.17 -9.52 3.86
C ILE A 42 15.66 -10.53 2.83
N ALA A 43 15.17 -10.02 1.70
CA ALA A 43 14.91 -10.80 0.49
C ALA A 43 15.88 -10.41 -0.62
N VAL A 44 16.59 -11.39 -1.19
CA VAL A 44 17.44 -11.19 -2.38
C VAL A 44 16.75 -11.82 -3.57
N PHE A 45 16.16 -10.99 -4.44
CA PHE A 45 15.48 -11.39 -5.66
C PHE A 45 16.47 -11.49 -6.82
N LEU A 46 16.43 -12.63 -7.51
CA LEU A 46 17.28 -12.90 -8.65
C LEU A 46 16.69 -12.28 -9.92
N CYS A 47 17.56 -12.03 -10.89
CA CYS A 47 17.18 -11.41 -12.15
C CYS A 47 16.09 -12.17 -12.89
N THR A 48 15.17 -11.40 -13.49
CA THR A 48 14.17 -11.84 -14.45
C THR A 48 14.14 -10.89 -15.64
N PRO A 49 13.53 -11.29 -16.78
CA PRO A 49 13.34 -10.38 -17.90
C PRO A 49 12.45 -9.16 -17.61
N SER A 50 11.65 -9.21 -16.54
CA SER A 50 10.80 -8.12 -16.08
C SER A 50 11.54 -7.11 -15.20
N ALA A 51 12.55 -7.55 -14.45
CA ALA A 51 13.33 -6.73 -13.52
C ALA A 51 14.16 -5.64 -14.22
N TYR A 52 14.32 -4.51 -13.53
CA TYR A 52 15.20 -3.43 -13.97
C TYR A 52 16.67 -3.88 -13.92
N ASP A 53 17.52 -3.34 -14.79
CA ASP A 53 18.96 -3.64 -14.90
C ASP A 53 19.38 -5.12 -15.10
N CYS A 54 18.42 -6.04 -15.28
CA CYS A 54 18.69 -7.46 -15.54
C CYS A 54 18.88 -7.79 -17.03
N HIS A 55 19.03 -6.79 -17.90
CA HIS A 55 19.22 -6.93 -19.36
C HIS A 55 18.24 -7.90 -20.04
N LYS A 56 16.99 -7.94 -19.55
CA LYS A 56 15.93 -8.84 -20.02
C LYS A 56 16.29 -10.34 -19.88
N ARG A 57 17.10 -10.73 -18.91
CA ARG A 57 17.57 -12.12 -18.70
C ARG A 57 17.24 -12.64 -17.30
N TYR A 58 17.16 -13.96 -17.19
CA TYR A 58 17.14 -14.62 -15.89
C TYR A 58 18.56 -14.79 -15.34
N ALA A 59 18.67 -14.86 -14.02
CA ALA A 59 19.89 -15.34 -13.38
C ALA A 59 20.22 -16.78 -13.84
N THR A 60 21.49 -17.08 -14.08
CA THR A 60 21.94 -18.43 -14.41
C THR A 60 21.97 -19.31 -13.16
N ALA A 61 22.01 -20.64 -13.35
CA ALA A 61 22.17 -21.57 -12.24
C ALA A 61 23.48 -21.35 -11.46
N GLU A 62 24.54 -20.93 -12.15
CA GLU A 62 25.82 -20.55 -11.53
C GLU A 62 25.68 -19.29 -10.68
N GLN A 63 25.10 -18.22 -11.24
CA GLN A 63 24.83 -16.98 -10.49
C GLN A 63 23.99 -17.24 -9.24
N ARG A 64 22.94 -18.07 -9.35
CA ARG A 64 22.12 -18.48 -8.20
C ARG A 64 22.95 -19.14 -7.10
N ARG A 65 23.80 -20.11 -7.46
CA ARG A 65 24.69 -20.79 -6.51
C ARG A 65 25.71 -19.82 -5.90
N ASP A 66 26.20 -18.87 -6.68
CA ASP A 66 27.19 -17.89 -6.23
C ASP A 66 26.59 -16.90 -5.23
N VAL A 67 25.36 -16.47 -5.46
CA VAL A 67 24.59 -15.66 -4.51
C VAL A 67 24.33 -16.45 -3.23
N GLU A 68 23.90 -17.71 -3.34
CA GLU A 68 23.67 -18.55 -2.15
C GLU A 68 24.94 -18.75 -1.31
N ARG A 69 26.08 -19.03 -1.95
CA ARG A 69 27.38 -19.15 -1.26
C ARG A 69 27.79 -17.85 -0.59
N PHE A 70 27.61 -16.71 -1.26
CA PHE A 70 27.88 -15.40 -0.67
C PHE A 70 27.03 -15.17 0.59
N LEU A 71 25.72 -15.41 0.52
CA LEU A 71 24.81 -15.20 1.66
C LEU A 71 25.16 -16.11 2.83
N LYS A 72 25.38 -17.41 2.59
CA LYS A 72 25.76 -18.37 3.64
C LYS A 72 27.16 -18.11 4.22
N GLY A 73 28.05 -17.48 3.46
CA GLY A 73 29.40 -17.10 3.90
C GLY A 73 29.48 -15.74 4.59
N THR A 74 28.37 -14.99 4.68
CA THR A 74 28.32 -13.69 5.35
C THR A 74 28.17 -13.92 6.86
N PRO A 75 29.11 -13.47 7.72
CA PRO A 75 29.10 -13.81 9.15
C PRO A 75 27.82 -13.46 9.91
N GLU A 76 27.17 -12.36 9.54
CA GLU A 76 25.96 -11.89 10.21
C GLU A 76 24.68 -12.60 9.74
N VAL A 77 24.75 -13.45 8.71
CA VAL A 77 23.62 -14.21 8.19
C VAL A 77 23.46 -15.51 8.97
N THR A 78 22.31 -15.68 9.61
CA THR A 78 22.00 -16.86 10.45
C THR A 78 21.23 -17.93 9.69
N GLN A 79 20.45 -17.55 8.66
CA GLN A 79 19.70 -18.50 7.85
C GLN A 79 19.52 -17.99 6.42
N VAL A 80 19.55 -18.91 5.45
CA VAL A 80 19.24 -18.63 4.05
C VAL A 80 18.25 -19.68 3.55
N ARG A 81 17.12 -19.25 2.99
CA ARG A 81 16.12 -20.11 2.36
C ARG A 81 15.88 -19.71 0.93
N HIS A 82 16.08 -20.63 -0.01
CA HIS A 82 15.71 -20.44 -1.40
C HIS A 82 14.19 -20.55 -1.58
N VAL A 83 13.61 -19.65 -2.37
CA VAL A 83 12.22 -19.67 -2.80
C VAL A 83 12.21 -19.79 -4.32
N SER A 84 11.68 -20.91 -4.80
CA SER A 84 11.52 -21.12 -6.24
C SER A 84 10.47 -20.17 -6.82
N ARG A 85 10.60 -19.87 -8.11
CA ARG A 85 9.61 -19.07 -8.85
C ARG A 85 8.21 -19.68 -8.80
N ALA A 86 8.09 -21.01 -8.86
CA ALA A 86 6.81 -21.70 -8.76
C ALA A 86 6.17 -21.49 -7.38
N SER A 87 6.96 -21.61 -6.31
CA SER A 87 6.52 -21.32 -4.94
C SER A 87 6.12 -19.86 -4.76
N ALA A 88 6.93 -18.92 -5.27
CA ALA A 88 6.62 -17.49 -5.23
C ALA A 88 5.30 -17.17 -5.94
N TYR A 89 5.05 -17.75 -7.12
CA TYR A 89 3.81 -17.53 -7.85
C TYR A 89 2.59 -18.17 -7.15
N ALA A 90 2.76 -19.33 -6.52
CA ALA A 90 1.70 -19.94 -5.72
C ALA A 90 1.32 -19.06 -4.52
N SER A 91 2.30 -18.55 -3.78
CA SER A 91 2.07 -17.60 -2.67
C SER A 91 1.40 -16.31 -3.17
N PHE A 92 1.88 -15.75 -4.28
CA PHE A 92 1.30 -14.55 -4.90
C PHE A 92 -0.19 -14.75 -5.22
N ARG A 93 -0.53 -15.86 -5.89
CA ARG A 93 -1.93 -16.17 -6.23
C ARG A 93 -2.82 -16.35 -5.00
N LYS A 94 -2.28 -16.95 -3.94
CA LYS A 94 -2.98 -17.14 -2.67
C LYS A 94 -3.24 -15.79 -1.99
N GLU A 95 -2.21 -14.96 -1.82
CA GLU A 95 -2.30 -13.65 -1.16
C GLU A 95 -3.25 -12.70 -1.90
N PHE A 96 -3.16 -12.67 -3.23
CA PHE A 96 -3.94 -11.74 -4.06
C PHE A 96 -5.22 -12.34 -4.64
N ALA A 97 -5.72 -13.46 -4.09
CA ALA A 97 -6.91 -14.17 -4.60
C ALA A 97 -8.15 -13.26 -4.79
N GLY A 98 -8.34 -12.28 -3.91
CA GLY A 98 -9.42 -11.29 -4.00
C GLY A 98 -9.17 -10.10 -4.93
N ARG A 99 -7.98 -9.96 -5.52
CA ARG A 99 -7.57 -8.77 -6.30
C ARG A 99 -7.36 -9.12 -7.77
N LYS A 100 -8.47 -9.29 -8.50
CA LYS A 100 -8.48 -9.71 -9.91
C LYS A 100 -7.54 -8.90 -10.81
N ALA A 101 -7.52 -7.57 -10.68
CA ALA A 101 -6.66 -6.71 -11.50
C ALA A 101 -5.15 -6.96 -11.22
N VAL A 102 -4.78 -7.20 -9.97
CA VAL A 102 -3.39 -7.55 -9.59
C VAL A 102 -3.00 -8.92 -10.16
N LEU A 103 -3.89 -9.90 -10.05
CA LEU A 103 -3.67 -11.25 -10.59
C LEU A 103 -3.53 -11.25 -12.12
N ALA A 104 -4.31 -10.41 -12.82
CA ALA A 104 -4.25 -10.30 -14.27
C ALA A 104 -2.92 -9.70 -14.77
N GLY A 105 -2.33 -8.79 -13.99
CA GLY A 105 -1.09 -8.09 -14.34
C GLY A 105 0.20 -8.90 -14.15
N VAL A 106 0.13 -10.07 -13.49
CA VAL A 106 1.33 -10.81 -13.05
C VAL A 106 1.29 -12.26 -13.52
N ARG A 107 2.26 -12.65 -14.36
CA ARG A 107 2.41 -14.03 -14.82
C ARG A 107 3.52 -14.71 -14.04
N ALA A 108 3.49 -16.04 -13.99
CA ALA A 108 4.52 -16.84 -13.32
C ALA A 108 5.96 -16.55 -13.79
N ARG A 109 6.15 -16.07 -15.02
CA ARG A 109 7.47 -15.71 -15.57
C ARG A 109 7.99 -14.35 -15.11
N ASP A 110 7.11 -13.50 -14.60
CA ASP A 110 7.47 -12.17 -14.14
C ASP A 110 8.02 -12.21 -12.70
N LEU A 111 7.74 -13.29 -11.96
CA LEU A 111 8.22 -13.52 -10.59
C LEU A 111 9.69 -13.98 -10.58
N PRO A 112 10.56 -13.34 -9.77
CA PRO A 112 11.90 -13.80 -9.50
C PRO A 112 11.94 -15.03 -8.58
N GLU A 113 12.97 -15.85 -8.75
CA GLU A 113 13.46 -16.68 -7.64
C GLU A 113 14.08 -15.79 -6.57
N SER A 114 14.08 -16.22 -5.31
CA SER A 114 14.65 -15.40 -4.25
C SER A 114 15.36 -16.22 -3.17
N PHE A 115 16.18 -15.53 -2.40
CA PHE A 115 16.66 -16.01 -1.11
C PHE A 115 16.04 -15.16 -0.01
N ARG A 116 15.42 -15.82 0.97
CA ARG A 116 15.00 -15.20 2.23
C ARG A 116 16.14 -15.38 3.23
N VAL A 117 16.53 -14.30 3.89
CA VAL A 117 17.75 -14.24 4.69
C VAL A 117 17.40 -13.75 6.09
N ARG A 118 17.79 -14.55 7.09
CA ARG A 118 17.79 -14.12 8.49
C ARG A 118 19.15 -13.59 8.88
N VAL A 119 19.17 -12.53 9.68
CA VAL A 119 20.40 -11.93 10.19
C VAL A 119 20.39 -11.83 11.71
N SER A 120 21.57 -11.71 12.32
CA SER A 120 21.67 -11.44 13.75
C SER A 120 21.20 -10.00 14.07
N GLY A 121 20.75 -9.76 15.31
CA GLY A 121 20.23 -8.44 15.73
C GLY A 121 21.24 -7.28 15.70
N VAL A 122 22.54 -7.57 15.56
CA VAL A 122 23.61 -6.57 15.42
C VAL A 122 24.05 -6.36 13.96
N ALA A 123 23.39 -7.02 13.01
CA ALA A 123 23.78 -6.99 11.62
C ALA A 123 23.52 -5.61 10.97
N ASP A 124 24.50 -5.13 10.21
CA ASP A 124 24.28 -4.02 9.28
C ASP A 124 23.54 -4.52 8.02
N ARG A 125 22.21 -4.49 8.08
CA ARG A 125 21.34 -4.93 6.96
C ARG A 125 21.54 -4.09 5.70
N GLY A 126 21.85 -2.81 5.85
CA GLY A 126 22.13 -1.90 4.74
C GLY A 126 23.38 -2.35 3.96
N ARG A 127 24.45 -2.70 4.68
CA ARG A 127 25.68 -3.25 4.08
C ARG A 127 25.45 -4.58 3.38
N ILE A 128 24.75 -5.52 4.02
CA ILE A 128 24.45 -6.83 3.43
C ILE A 128 23.65 -6.67 2.13
N ARG A 129 22.61 -5.81 2.15
CA ARG A 129 21.79 -5.48 0.98
C ARG A 129 22.63 -4.87 -0.14
N ALA A 130 23.49 -3.90 0.18
CA ALA A 130 24.36 -3.26 -0.81
C ALA A 130 25.34 -4.25 -1.46
N LEU A 131 25.93 -5.16 -0.68
CA LEU A 131 26.81 -6.20 -1.19
C LEU A 131 26.07 -7.25 -2.03
N ALA A 132 24.88 -7.66 -1.59
CA ALA A 132 24.03 -8.58 -2.35
C ALA A 132 23.63 -7.99 -3.71
N ASN A 133 23.24 -6.71 -3.76
CA ASN A 133 22.88 -6.02 -5.00
C ASN A 133 24.03 -5.96 -6.03
N ARG A 134 25.29 -6.07 -5.60
CA ARG A 134 26.46 -6.09 -6.49
C ARG A 134 26.79 -7.49 -7.04
N ARG A 135 26.07 -8.53 -6.61
CA ARG A 135 26.33 -9.90 -7.06
C ARG A 135 25.72 -10.12 -8.45
N PRO A 136 26.46 -10.71 -9.40
CA PRO A 136 25.89 -11.07 -10.71
C PRO A 136 24.64 -11.94 -10.57
N GLY A 137 23.59 -11.60 -11.33
CA GLY A 137 22.31 -12.31 -11.31
C GLY A 137 21.36 -11.88 -10.18
N VAL A 138 21.73 -10.92 -9.33
CA VAL A 138 20.78 -10.27 -8.42
C VAL A 138 20.08 -9.14 -9.14
N GLY A 139 18.75 -9.10 -9.05
CA GLY A 139 17.94 -7.99 -9.53
C GLY A 139 17.78 -6.93 -8.46
N VAL A 140 17.36 -7.34 -7.25
CA VAL A 140 17.24 -6.43 -6.11
C VAL A 140 17.29 -7.19 -4.79
N ALA A 141 17.99 -6.63 -3.80
CA ALA A 141 17.94 -7.01 -2.41
C ALA A 141 17.11 -5.98 -1.64
N VAL A 142 16.14 -6.45 -0.87
CA VAL A 142 15.17 -5.66 -0.10
C VAL A 142 15.30 -5.99 1.37
N ASP A 143 15.32 -4.96 2.23
CA ASP A 143 15.10 -5.13 3.66
C ASP A 143 13.58 -5.19 3.89
N GLN A 144 13.07 -6.39 4.09
CA GLN A 144 11.65 -6.64 4.30
C GLN A 144 11.21 -6.08 5.65
N SER A 145 12.05 -6.18 6.68
CA SER A 145 11.75 -5.65 8.02
C SER A 145 11.56 -4.12 7.99
N GLU A 146 12.45 -3.40 7.29
CA GLU A 146 12.32 -1.96 7.05
C GLU A 146 11.05 -1.64 6.24
N SER A 147 10.76 -2.44 5.21
CA SER A 147 9.55 -2.27 4.39
C SER A 147 8.26 -2.49 5.18
N HIS A 148 8.22 -3.50 6.06
CA HIS A 148 7.08 -3.77 6.93
C HIS A 148 6.89 -2.68 7.98
N ALA A 149 7.98 -2.21 8.61
CA ALA A 149 7.92 -1.08 9.54
C ALA A 149 7.38 0.18 8.84
N GLY A 150 7.86 0.47 7.63
CA GLY A 150 7.35 1.57 6.80
C GLY A 150 5.88 1.40 6.42
N ALA A 151 5.44 0.18 6.08
CA ALA A 151 4.05 -0.13 5.78
C ALA A 151 3.10 0.10 6.98
N THR A 152 3.55 -0.21 8.19
CA THR A 152 2.79 0.09 9.41
C THR A 152 2.70 1.60 9.65
N ALA A 153 3.79 2.34 9.46
CA ALA A 153 3.82 3.80 9.64
C ALA A 153 2.91 4.57 8.66
N ILE A 154 2.64 4.02 7.47
CA ILE A 154 1.72 4.66 6.50
C ILE A 154 0.24 4.32 6.74
N SER A 155 -0.07 3.46 7.72
CA SER A 155 -1.44 3.05 8.05
C SER A 155 -2.17 4.09 8.93
N GLU A 156 -2.52 5.24 8.33
CA GLU A 156 -3.38 6.26 8.95
C GLU A 156 -4.56 6.63 8.06
N TRP A 157 -5.60 7.17 8.71
CA TRP A 157 -7.04 7.29 8.41
C TRP A 157 -7.53 7.74 7.02
N TRP A 158 -6.63 8.14 6.10
CA TRP A 158 -6.98 8.60 4.76
C TRP A 158 -6.37 7.68 3.70
N ASP A 159 -7.16 7.39 2.68
CA ASP A 159 -6.76 6.53 1.58
C ASP A 159 -5.96 7.26 0.50
N MET A 160 -6.29 8.53 0.26
CA MET A 160 -5.69 9.35 -0.78
C MET A 160 -5.48 10.78 -0.31
N SER A 161 -4.42 11.42 -0.80
CA SER A 161 -4.12 12.82 -0.51
C SER A 161 -3.88 13.56 -1.81
N LEU A 162 -4.60 14.64 -2.03
CA LEU A 162 -4.42 15.55 -3.14
C LEU A 162 -3.74 16.81 -2.61
N PHE A 163 -2.49 17.02 -2.99
CA PHE A 163 -1.70 18.17 -2.56
C PHE A 163 -1.89 19.34 -3.51
N LEU A 164 -1.97 20.54 -2.96
CA LEU A 164 -2.19 21.76 -3.71
C LEU A 164 -0.87 22.45 -4.04
N CYS A 165 -0.85 23.20 -5.15
CA CYS A 165 0.32 23.95 -5.55
C CYS A 165 0.65 25.03 -4.53
N MET A 166 1.88 24.99 -4.04
CA MET A 166 2.48 26.05 -3.23
C MET A 166 3.10 27.13 -4.10
N LYS A 167 3.32 28.30 -3.50
CA LYS A 167 4.12 29.37 -4.12
C LYS A 167 5.52 28.84 -4.42
N ASP A 168 6.07 29.21 -5.57
CA ASP A 168 7.42 28.82 -6.01
C ASP A 168 7.65 27.29 -6.14
N SER A 169 6.58 26.48 -6.23
CA SER A 169 6.71 25.04 -6.44
C SER A 169 7.41 24.71 -7.75
N ALA A 170 8.43 23.84 -7.69
CA ALA A 170 9.15 23.33 -8.86
C ALA A 170 8.43 22.16 -9.57
N LEU A 171 7.28 21.72 -9.05
CA LEU A 171 6.55 20.59 -9.62
C LEU A 171 5.99 20.96 -11.00
N PRO A 172 6.20 20.13 -12.06
CA PRO A 172 5.74 20.44 -13.41
C PRO A 172 4.25 20.78 -13.53
N ALA A 173 3.39 20.18 -12.69
CA ALA A 173 1.95 20.47 -12.64
C ALA A 173 1.65 21.92 -12.21
N CYS A 174 2.49 22.50 -11.34
CA CYS A 174 2.36 23.87 -10.86
C CYS A 174 3.01 24.90 -11.81
N LEU A 175 3.84 24.44 -12.75
CA LEU A 175 4.53 25.29 -13.71
C LEU A 175 3.68 25.67 -14.94
N ARG A 176 2.43 25.22 -15.07
CA ARG A 176 1.58 25.54 -16.23
C ARG A 176 0.40 26.40 -15.81
N GLY A 177 0.22 27.55 -16.47
CA GLY A 177 -0.99 28.37 -16.34
C GLY A 177 -1.09 29.22 -15.06
N ARG A 178 -0.03 29.34 -14.26
CA ARG A 178 -0.05 30.04 -12.95
C ARG A 178 0.55 31.46 -12.99
N GLY A 179 0.30 32.20 -14.07
CA GLY A 179 0.73 33.59 -14.28
C GLY A 179 2.11 33.74 -14.94
N LYS A 180 2.59 34.99 -15.12
CA LYS A 180 3.78 35.36 -15.92
C LYS A 180 5.09 34.66 -15.54
N ALA A 181 5.16 34.00 -14.38
CA ALA A 181 6.32 33.22 -13.95
C ALA A 181 5.98 31.81 -13.44
N ASN A 182 4.70 31.38 -13.50
CA ASN A 182 4.20 30.12 -12.93
C ASN A 182 4.59 29.87 -11.44
N LYS A 183 4.60 30.94 -10.64
CA LYS A 183 5.03 30.94 -9.22
C LYS A 183 3.89 31.06 -8.21
N LYS A 184 2.63 31.06 -8.65
CA LYS A 184 1.49 31.31 -7.76
C LYS A 184 1.02 30.02 -7.09
N ALA A 185 0.64 30.14 -5.82
CA ALA A 185 -0.06 29.08 -5.10
C ALA A 185 -1.46 28.82 -5.69
N VAL A 186 -2.15 27.82 -5.13
CA VAL A 186 -3.58 27.57 -5.35
C VAL A 186 -4.45 28.79 -5.00
N THR A 187 -5.39 29.13 -5.88
CA THR A 187 -6.39 30.20 -5.68
C THR A 187 -7.64 29.69 -4.98
N ALA A 188 -8.44 30.59 -4.41
CA ALA A 188 -9.69 30.22 -3.75
C ALA A 188 -10.69 29.57 -4.72
N GLU A 189 -10.74 30.06 -5.96
CA GLU A 189 -11.58 29.54 -7.02
C GLU A 189 -11.17 28.12 -7.43
N GLU A 190 -9.86 27.85 -7.54
CA GLU A 190 -9.35 26.50 -7.80
C GLU A 190 -9.65 25.55 -6.64
N LYS A 191 -9.46 25.98 -5.37
CA LYS A 191 -9.83 25.16 -4.20
C LYS A 191 -11.31 24.78 -4.24
N LYS A 192 -12.18 25.74 -4.53
CA LYS A 192 -13.63 25.51 -4.66
C LYS A 192 -13.95 24.55 -5.80
N ALA A 193 -13.30 24.70 -6.96
CA ALA A 193 -13.51 23.81 -8.10
C ALA A 193 -13.04 22.38 -7.79
N ILE A 194 -11.89 22.21 -7.12
CA ILE A 194 -11.38 20.91 -6.68
C ILE A 194 -12.35 20.25 -5.70
N ALA A 195 -12.81 20.98 -4.67
CA ALA A 195 -13.77 20.45 -3.70
C ALA A 195 -15.06 19.96 -4.39
N ALA A 196 -15.64 20.78 -5.27
CA ALA A 196 -16.84 20.40 -6.03
C ALA A 196 -16.59 19.17 -6.93
N ALA A 197 -15.40 19.04 -7.51
CA ALA A 197 -15.04 17.85 -8.28
C ALA A 197 -14.91 16.60 -7.40
N ILE A 198 -14.35 16.73 -6.18
CA ILE A 198 -14.26 15.63 -5.21
C ILE A 198 -15.66 15.17 -4.80
N GLU A 199 -16.54 16.11 -4.43
CA GLU A 199 -17.94 15.84 -4.07
C GLU A 199 -18.72 15.12 -5.16
N SER A 200 -18.38 15.36 -6.43
CA SER A 200 -19.05 14.74 -7.57
C SER A 200 -18.64 13.29 -7.86
N ILE A 201 -17.65 12.74 -7.14
CA ILE A 201 -17.13 11.38 -7.36
C ILE A 201 -17.87 10.41 -6.43
N PRO A 202 -18.75 9.52 -6.94
CA PRO A 202 -19.56 8.62 -6.11
C PRO A 202 -18.74 7.68 -5.21
N GLU A 203 -17.53 7.34 -5.65
CA GLU A 203 -16.63 6.48 -4.93
C GLU A 203 -16.06 7.16 -3.66
N VAL A 204 -16.11 8.49 -3.54
CA VAL A 204 -15.62 9.20 -2.35
C VAL A 204 -16.61 9.00 -1.22
N GLU A 205 -16.12 8.49 -0.09
CA GLU A 205 -16.93 8.32 1.13
C GLU A 205 -16.98 9.64 1.91
N SER A 206 -15.81 10.24 2.14
CA SER A 206 -15.67 11.54 2.78
C SER A 206 -14.37 12.21 2.34
N TYR A 207 -14.27 13.52 2.58
CA TYR A 207 -13.02 14.24 2.43
C TYR A 207 -12.89 15.35 3.47
N GLU A 208 -11.65 15.71 3.77
CA GLU A 208 -11.30 16.82 4.66
C GLU A 208 -10.29 17.73 3.96
N TYR A 209 -10.41 19.03 4.22
CA TYR A 209 -9.40 20.00 3.80
C TYR A 209 -8.42 20.22 4.94
N GLU A 210 -7.14 20.05 4.66
CA GLU A 210 -6.03 20.26 5.57
C GLU A 210 -5.26 21.51 5.14
N ASP A 211 -5.30 22.55 5.98
CA ASP A 211 -4.50 23.75 5.79
C ASP A 211 -3.04 23.56 6.23
N GLN A 212 -2.18 24.53 5.93
CA GLN A 212 -0.75 24.44 6.26
C GLN A 212 -0.49 24.30 7.76
N ALA A 213 -1.28 24.97 8.61
CA ALA A 213 -1.13 24.90 10.05
C ALA A 213 -1.47 23.51 10.60
N THR A 214 -2.52 22.90 10.08
CA THR A 214 -2.93 21.52 10.41
C THR A 214 -1.93 20.51 9.88
N ALA A 215 -1.47 20.67 8.63
CA ALA A 215 -0.41 19.85 8.06
C ALA A 215 0.89 19.91 8.90
N TYR A 216 1.26 21.08 9.42
CA TYR A 216 2.43 21.22 10.29
C TYR A 216 2.26 20.49 11.62
N ARG A 217 1.09 20.57 12.25
CA ARG A 217 0.80 19.81 13.48
C ARG A 217 0.91 18.31 13.24
N ASN A 218 0.27 17.81 12.20
CA ASN A 218 0.34 16.39 11.81
C ASN A 218 1.78 15.96 11.52
N PHE A 219 2.58 16.82 10.88
CA PHE A 219 4.00 16.57 10.64
C PHE A 219 4.82 16.44 11.94
N VAL A 220 4.59 17.32 12.93
CA VAL A 220 5.25 17.24 14.24
C VAL A 220 4.84 15.97 14.97
N GLU A 221 3.55 15.64 15.00
CA GLU A 221 3.00 14.44 15.65
C GLU A 221 3.55 13.15 15.03
N ALA A 222 3.72 13.11 13.69
CA ALA A 222 4.25 11.95 12.99
C ALA A 222 5.78 11.80 13.10
N ASN A 223 6.50 12.79 13.66
CA ASN A 223 7.96 12.78 13.72
C ASN A 223 8.50 13.14 15.12
N PRO A 224 8.00 12.52 16.21
CA PRO A 224 8.31 12.92 17.59
C PRO A 224 9.82 12.92 17.88
N ASP A 225 10.57 12.05 17.19
CA ASP A 225 11.99 11.82 17.44
C ASP A 225 12.92 12.65 16.53
N LYS A 226 12.36 13.45 15.60
CA LYS A 226 13.13 14.20 14.59
C LYS A 226 13.17 15.70 14.87
N GLN A 227 13.62 16.06 16.06
CA GLN A 227 13.61 17.46 16.54
C GLN A 227 14.40 18.42 15.64
N GLU A 228 15.54 17.99 15.09
CA GLU A 228 16.31 18.81 14.14
C GLU A 228 15.48 19.14 12.90
N LEU A 229 14.85 18.13 12.28
CA LEU A 229 13.98 18.29 11.12
C LEU A 229 12.77 19.20 11.46
N ILE A 230 12.15 19.02 12.63
CA ILE A 230 11.04 19.86 13.08
C ILE A 230 11.49 21.33 13.21
N SER A 231 12.65 21.58 13.80
CA SER A 231 13.16 22.93 14.09
C SER A 231 13.42 23.78 12.84
N VAL A 232 13.79 23.13 11.73
CA VAL A 232 14.10 23.82 10.46
C VAL A 232 12.90 23.91 9.52
N THR A 233 11.80 23.23 9.84
CA THR A 233 10.59 23.21 9.02
C THR A 233 9.62 24.28 9.49
N LYS A 234 9.12 25.10 8.56
CA LYS A 234 8.14 26.15 8.83
C LYS A 234 6.76 25.70 8.38
N VAL A 235 5.73 26.31 8.97
CA VAL A 235 4.32 26.12 8.53
C VAL A 235 4.17 26.41 7.04
N SER A 236 4.85 27.45 6.53
CA SER A 236 4.81 27.80 5.10
C SER A 236 5.38 26.74 4.16
N ASP A 237 6.17 25.80 4.68
CA ASP A 237 6.77 24.72 3.92
C ASP A 237 5.83 23.52 3.78
N MET A 238 4.72 23.51 4.53
CA MET A 238 3.71 22.46 4.47
C MET A 238 2.75 22.68 3.31
N PRO A 239 2.46 21.66 2.49
CA PRO A 239 1.44 21.76 1.47
C PRO A 239 0.05 21.69 2.09
N GLU A 240 -0.86 22.54 1.62
CA GLU A 240 -2.28 22.29 1.83
C GLU A 240 -2.72 21.05 1.05
N SER A 241 -3.73 20.34 1.56
CA SER A 241 -4.22 19.14 0.89
C SER A 241 -5.71 18.90 1.09
N PHE A 242 -6.30 18.11 0.20
CA PHE A 242 -7.54 17.40 0.47
C PHE A 242 -7.19 15.94 0.83
N ARG A 243 -7.66 15.48 1.98
CA ARG A 243 -7.54 14.10 2.48
C ARG A 243 -8.84 13.37 2.15
N LEU A 244 -8.77 12.26 1.42
CA LEU A 244 -9.95 11.55 0.93
C LEU A 244 -10.01 10.15 1.52
N THR A 245 -11.21 9.76 1.94
CA THR A 245 -11.59 8.40 2.31
C THR A 245 -12.40 7.80 1.17
N LEU A 246 -11.99 6.61 0.73
CA LEU A 246 -12.50 5.99 -0.49
C LEU A 246 -13.36 4.78 -0.13
N ARG A 247 -14.52 4.67 -0.77
CA ARG A 247 -15.36 3.48 -0.63
C ARG A 247 -14.56 2.23 -1.01
N PRO A 248 -14.74 1.10 -0.30
CA PRO A 248 -14.05 -0.15 -0.60
C PRO A 248 -14.29 -0.60 -2.06
N GLN A 249 -13.27 -1.21 -2.67
CA GLN A 249 -13.33 -1.86 -3.99
C GLN A 249 -13.68 -0.95 -5.19
N ALA A 250 -13.74 0.36 -5.01
CA ALA A 250 -13.94 1.31 -6.11
C ALA A 250 -12.73 1.36 -7.08
N ASP A 251 -13.00 1.57 -8.37
CA ASP A 251 -11.97 1.87 -9.36
C ASP A 251 -11.62 3.36 -9.37
N TRP A 252 -10.46 3.68 -8.79
CA TRP A 252 -9.98 5.05 -8.62
C TRP A 252 -9.16 5.58 -9.78
N ALA A 253 -8.92 4.77 -10.81
CA ALA A 253 -7.99 5.10 -11.88
C ALA A 253 -8.38 6.36 -12.64
N ALA A 254 -9.62 6.39 -13.11
CA ALA A 254 -10.15 7.51 -13.85
C ALA A 254 -10.36 8.76 -12.96
N PRO A 255 -11.01 8.66 -11.77
CA PRO A 255 -11.14 9.79 -10.85
C PRO A 255 -9.81 10.42 -10.46
N ARG A 256 -8.82 9.62 -10.05
CA ARG A 256 -7.48 10.08 -9.67
C ARG A 256 -6.81 10.83 -10.82
N ARG A 257 -6.79 10.26 -12.02
CA ARG A 257 -6.20 10.93 -13.21
C ARG A 257 -6.89 12.24 -13.55
N ARG A 258 -8.21 12.34 -13.34
CA ARG A 258 -8.98 13.56 -13.59
C ARG A 258 -8.62 14.65 -12.58
N LEU A 259 -8.66 14.33 -11.29
CA LEU A 259 -8.31 15.23 -10.20
C LEU A 259 -6.85 15.71 -10.32
N ALA A 260 -5.91 14.80 -10.61
CA ALA A 260 -4.48 15.14 -10.74
C ALA A 260 -4.15 16.13 -11.87
N ARG A 261 -5.07 16.34 -12.81
CA ARG A 261 -4.92 17.30 -13.92
C ARG A 261 -5.65 18.62 -13.69
N MET A 262 -6.36 18.78 -12.57
CA MET A 262 -7.08 20.01 -12.29
C MET A 262 -6.12 21.17 -12.00
N PRO A 263 -6.43 22.40 -12.45
CA PRO A 263 -5.72 23.59 -12.00
C PRO A 263 -5.75 23.67 -10.48
N GLY A 264 -4.64 24.08 -9.86
CA GLY A 264 -4.52 24.06 -8.40
C GLY A 264 -3.80 22.84 -7.83
N VAL A 265 -3.83 21.70 -8.53
CA VAL A 265 -3.31 20.42 -8.01
C VAL A 265 -1.83 20.25 -8.33
N ALA A 266 -1.04 19.97 -7.30
CA ALA A 266 0.39 19.71 -7.41
C ALA A 266 0.69 18.24 -7.66
N SER A 267 0.10 17.37 -6.85
CA SER A 267 0.29 15.93 -6.91
C SER A 267 -0.85 15.21 -6.20
N MET A 268 -0.95 13.91 -6.45
CA MET A 268 -1.84 13.02 -5.74
C MET A 268 -1.06 11.81 -5.24
N SER A 269 -1.26 11.45 -3.98
CA SER A 269 -0.69 10.28 -3.34
C SER A 269 -1.82 9.31 -2.98
N ASP A 270 -1.79 8.12 -3.55
CA ASP A 270 -2.71 7.02 -3.24
C ASP A 270 -2.00 6.07 -2.27
N LYS A 271 -2.36 6.12 -0.99
CA LYS A 271 -1.69 5.32 0.04
C LYS A 271 -1.95 3.83 -0.14
N LYS A 272 -3.19 3.44 -0.49
CA LYS A 272 -3.55 2.05 -0.77
C LYS A 272 -2.72 1.49 -1.93
N CYS A 273 -2.49 2.30 -2.96
CA CYS A 273 -1.64 1.90 -4.08
C CYS A 273 -0.15 1.87 -3.73
N ASN A 274 0.33 2.82 -2.94
CA ASN A 274 1.71 2.81 -2.43
C ASN A 274 1.99 1.57 -1.57
N LEU A 275 1.06 1.21 -0.68
CA LEU A 275 1.12 -0.01 0.13
C LEU A 275 1.14 -1.28 -0.73
N LEU A 276 0.25 -1.36 -1.73
CA LEU A 276 0.27 -2.48 -2.66
C LEU A 276 1.61 -2.57 -3.40
N THR A 277 2.11 -1.45 -3.92
CA THR A 277 3.37 -1.40 -4.67
C THR A 277 4.54 -1.81 -3.80
N LEU A 278 4.59 -1.30 -2.57
CA LEU A 278 5.58 -1.68 -1.57
C LEU A 278 5.53 -3.18 -1.28
N ARG A 279 4.33 -3.73 -1.07
CA ARG A 279 4.12 -5.18 -0.83
C ARG A 279 4.56 -6.03 -2.03
N LEU A 280 4.19 -5.66 -3.25
CA LEU A 280 4.60 -6.37 -4.47
C LEU A 280 6.12 -6.36 -4.66
N TRP A 281 6.76 -5.23 -4.35
CA TRP A 281 8.20 -5.10 -4.45
C TRP A 281 8.92 -5.85 -3.33
N SER A 282 8.53 -5.65 -2.07
CA SER A 282 9.24 -6.22 -0.91
C SER A 282 9.08 -7.73 -0.80
N GLU A 283 7.90 -8.25 -1.14
CA GLU A 283 7.60 -9.67 -1.00
C GLU A 283 7.81 -10.47 -2.25
N TYR A 284 7.62 -9.86 -3.42
CA TYR A 284 7.61 -10.59 -4.68
C TYR A 284 8.67 -10.12 -5.66
N GLY A 285 9.48 -9.10 -5.31
CA GLY A 285 10.50 -8.55 -6.20
C GLY A 285 9.91 -7.97 -7.48
N LEU A 286 8.61 -7.65 -7.46
CA LEU A 286 7.90 -7.08 -8.60
C LEU A 286 7.95 -5.56 -8.48
N HIS A 287 8.63 -4.92 -9.42
CA HIS A 287 8.37 -3.51 -9.67
C HIS A 287 6.92 -3.37 -10.15
N GLY A 288 6.21 -2.36 -9.64
CA GLY A 288 4.80 -2.14 -9.99
C GLY A 288 4.55 -2.23 -11.50
N PRO A 289 3.32 -2.59 -11.92
CA PRO A 289 3.01 -2.89 -13.32
C PRO A 289 3.59 -1.83 -14.26
N ARG A 290 4.31 -2.27 -15.30
CA ARG A 290 4.89 -1.40 -16.33
C ARG A 290 3.81 -0.49 -16.87
N SER A 291 3.88 0.80 -16.51
CA SER A 291 3.22 1.95 -17.15
C SER A 291 2.00 1.61 -18.02
N GLY A 292 0.82 1.59 -17.39
CA GLY A 292 -0.45 1.50 -18.13
C GLY A 292 -1.49 0.67 -17.40
N THR A 293 -2.33 1.36 -16.62
CA THR A 293 -3.76 1.05 -16.46
C THR A 293 -4.12 -0.41 -16.17
N GLU A 294 -4.06 -0.80 -14.90
CA GLU A 294 -5.10 -1.57 -14.16
C GLU A 294 -4.48 -2.27 -12.94
N GLY A 295 -5.13 -2.13 -11.78
CA GLY A 295 -4.75 -2.76 -10.51
C GLY A 295 -3.99 -1.88 -9.53
N CYS A 296 -3.38 -0.81 -10.03
CA CYS A 296 -2.83 0.33 -9.28
C CYS A 296 -2.59 1.47 -10.29
N PRO A 297 -3.55 2.38 -10.50
CA PRO A 297 -3.45 3.41 -11.53
C PRO A 297 -2.52 4.55 -11.15
#